data_AF-A0A7C5QP35-F1
#
_entry.id   AF-A0A7C5QP35-F1
#
_cell.length_a   1.000
_cell.length_b   1.000
_cell.length_c   1.000
_cell.angle_alpha   90.00
_cell.angle_beta   90.00
_cell.angle_gamma   90.00
#
_symmetry.space_group_name_H-M   'P 1'
#
loop_
_entity.id
_entity.type
_entity.pdbx_description
1 polymer ?
#
loop_
_entity_poly.entity_id
_entity_poly.type
_entity_poly.pdbx_seq_one_letter_code
_entity_poly.pdbx_strand_id
1 'polypeptide(L)' 'MIRIALYLSKTFIVLWLTVTFGFLVLIGLLDSLANGGEILSDGRGFAATFEYMMYRAPVIFDRVLLFTIMVAILLT' A
#
# COMPACT_ATOMS: atom_id res chain seq x y z
N MET A 1 7.16 0.66 32.83
CA MET A 1 6.02 0.31 31.95
C MET A 1 5.94 1.19 30.70
N ILE A 2 6.00 2.53 30.81
CA ILE A 2 5.97 3.47 29.66
C ILE A 2 7.01 3.20 28.57
N ARG A 3 8.24 2.79 28.94
CA ARG A 3 9.31 2.48 27.96
C ARG A 3 8.95 1.31 27.03
N ILE A 4 8.29 0.28 27.58
CA ILE A 4 7.85 -0.90 26.82
C ILE A 4 6.71 -0.52 25.88
N ALA A 5 5.73 0.26 26.37
CA ALA A 5 4.63 0.76 25.54
C ALA A 5 5.12 1.65 24.38
N LEU A 6 6.10 2.52 24.63
CA LEU A 6 6.72 3.35 23.59
C LEU A 6 7.49 2.52 22.56
N TYR A 7 8.19 1.47 23.01
CA TYR A 7 8.90 0.55 22.12
C TYR A 7 7.93 -0.20 21.20
N LEU A 8 6.92 -0.84 21.77
CA LEU A 8 5.86 -1.55 21.03
C LEU A 8 5.15 -0.63 20.03
N SER A 9 4.79 0.58 20.44
CA SER A 9 4.11 1.54 19.55
C SER A 9 5.00 1.97 18.37
N LYS A 10 6.29 2.20 18.60
CA LYS A 10 7.22 2.53 17.51
C LYS A 10 7.40 1.37 16.54
N THR A 11 7.62 0.16 17.06
CA THR A 11 7.77 -1.05 16.25
C THR A 11 6.50 -1.31 15.42
N PHE A 12 5.33 -1.19 16.05
CA PHE A 12 4.03 -1.32 15.38
C PHE A 12 3.87 -0.32 14.24
N ILE A 13 4.13 0.97 14.47
CA ILE A 13 3.96 2.01 13.43
C ILE A 13 4.90 1.74 12.26
N VAL A 14 6.16 1.38 12.52
CA VAL A 14 7.15 1.08 11.46
C VAL A 14 6.70 -0.14 10.64
N LEU A 15 6.28 -1.21 11.29
CA LEU A 15 5.80 -2.42 10.61
C LEU A 15 4.50 -2.15 9.85
N TRP A 16 3.55 -1.43 10.44
CA TRP A 16 2.30 -1.06 9.81
C TRP A 16 2.49 -0.22 8.55
N LEU A 17 3.37 0.79 8.60
CA LEU A 17 3.72 1.58 7.42
C LEU A 17 4.42 0.72 6.34
N THR A 18 5.32 -0.17 6.74
CA THR A 18 6.04 -1.06 5.82
C THR A 18 5.08 -2.02 5.11
N VAL A 19 4.18 -2.66 5.87
CA VAL A 19 3.15 -3.57 5.34
C VAL A 19 2.21 -2.81 4.43
N THR A 20 1.70 -1.65 4.87
CA THR A 20 0.79 -0.81 4.08
C THR A 20 1.43 -0.40 2.75
N PHE A 21 2.68 0.06 2.79
CA PHE A 21 3.42 0.41 1.57
C PHE A 21 3.59 -0.79 0.65
N GLY A 22 3.98 -1.96 1.18
CA GLY A 22 4.10 -3.19 0.39
C GLY A 22 2.80 -3.60 -0.28
N PHE A 23 1.67 -3.52 0.45
CA PHE A 23 0.34 -3.81 -0.09
C PHE A 23 -0.08 -2.84 -1.18
N LEU A 24 0.14 -1.54 -0.98
CA LEU A 24 -0.19 -0.52 -1.97
C LEU A 24 0.61 -0.69 -3.26
N VAL A 25 1.90 -0.99 -3.15
CA VAL A 25 2.77 -1.24 -4.31
C VAL A 25 2.35 -2.52 -5.03
N LEU A 26 2.17 -3.63 -4.31
CA LEU A 26 1.79 -4.91 -4.92
C LEU A 26 0.44 -4.83 -5.62
N ILE A 27 -0.59 -4.33 -4.93
CA ILE A 27 -1.94 -4.25 -5.50
C ILE A 27 -1.97 -3.20 -6.61
N GLY A 28 -1.30 -2.06 -6.43
CA GLY A 28 -1.21 -1.03 -7.46
C GLY A 28 -0.58 -1.54 -8.74
N LEU A 29 0.51 -2.32 -8.64
CA LEU A 29 1.16 -2.93 -9.80
C LEU A 29 0.28 -4.01 -10.45
N LEU A 30 -0.38 -4.86 -9.66
CA LEU A 30 -1.31 -5.87 -10.18
C LEU A 30 -2.51 -5.23 -10.88
N ASP A 31 -3.05 -4.16 -10.32
CA ASP A 31 -4.16 -3.41 -10.91
C ASP A 31 -3.71 -2.67 -12.17
N SER A 32 -2.52 -2.09 -12.20
CA SER A 32 -1.97 -1.51 -13.42
C SER A 32 -1.70 -2.56 -14.50
N LEU A 33 -1.29 -3.77 -14.13
CA LEU A 33 -1.08 -4.84 -15.09
C LEU A 33 -2.41 -5.32 -15.68
N ALA A 34 -3.44 -5.45 -14.83
CA ALA A 34 -4.79 -5.83 -15.26
C ALA A 34 -5.42 -4.78 -16.19
N ASN A 35 -5.17 -3.49 -15.95
CA ASN A 35 -5.69 -2.39 -16.76
C ASN A 35 -4.66 -1.85 -17.79
N GLY A 36 -3.56 -2.57 -18.00
CA GLY A 36 -2.43 -2.12 -18.82
C GLY A 36 -2.76 -1.90 -20.30
N GLY A 37 -3.75 -2.64 -20.83
CA GLY A 37 -4.21 -2.49 -22.21
C GLY A 37 -4.84 -1.12 -22.49
N GLU A 38 -5.63 -0.59 -21.55
CA GLU A 38 -6.21 0.76 -21.66
C GLU A 38 -5.15 1.83 -21.45
N ILE A 39 -4.25 1.64 -20.48
CA ILE A 39 -3.16 2.60 -20.17
C ILE A 39 -2.18 2.76 -21.34
N LEU A 40 -1.88 1.68 -22.07
CA LEU A 40 -1.02 1.71 -23.25
C LEU A 40 -1.67 2.40 -24.45
N SER A 41 -3.01 2.42 -24.52
CA SER A 41 -3.75 3.04 -25.62
C SER A 41 -3.66 4.57 -25.63
N ASP A 42 -3.41 5.18 -24.47
CA ASP A 42 -3.26 6.63 -24.29
C ASP A 42 -1.86 7.18 -24.64
N GLY A 43 -0.91 6.32 -25.04
CA GLY A 43 0.42 6.72 -25.54
C GLY A 43 1.36 7.35 -24.50
N ARG A 44 0.91 7.54 -23.26
CA ARG A 44 1.65 8.17 -22.14
C ARG A 44 2.59 7.21 -21.39
N GLY A 45 2.58 5.92 -21.73
CA GLY A 45 3.53 4.91 -21.24
C GLY A 45 3.58 4.80 -19.71
N PHE A 46 4.79 4.63 -19.18
CA PHE A 46 5.05 4.36 -17.75
C PHE A 46 4.60 5.50 -16.81
N ALA A 47 4.57 6.75 -17.29
CA ALA A 47 4.12 7.89 -16.49
C ALA A 47 2.61 7.82 -16.19
N ALA A 48 1.80 7.39 -17.17
CA ALA A 48 0.37 7.18 -16.97
C ALA A 48 0.06 6.02 -16.03
N THR A 49 0.88 4.96 -16.04
CA THR A 49 0.80 3.89 -15.04
C THR A 49 0.99 4.41 -13.62
N PHE A 50 2.01 5.23 -13.37
CA PHE A 50 2.25 5.81 -12.04
C PHE A 50 1.12 6.76 -11.60
N GLU A 51 0.64 7.60 -12.52
CA GLU A 51 -0.47 8.52 -12.26
C GLU A 51 -1.76 7.76 -11.92
N TYR A 52 -2.09 6.72 -12.70
CA TYR A 52 -3.20 5.81 -12.45
C TYR A 52 -3.10 5.13 -11.08
N MET A 53 -1.91 4.61 -10.75
CA MET A 53 -1.66 3.94 -9.48
C MET A 53 -1.82 4.90 -8.30
N MET A 54 -1.35 6.15 -8.43
CA MET A 54 -1.53 7.19 -7.42
C MET A 54 -3.00 7.56 -7.21
N TYR A 55 -3.78 7.73 -8.28
CA TYR A 55 -5.21 8.04 -8.15
C TYR A 55 -6.00 6.92 -7.45
N ARG A 56 -5.59 5.66 -7.64
CA ARG A 56 -6.24 4.51 -6.98
C ARG A 56 -5.68 4.17 -5.60
N ALA A 57 -4.51 4.69 -5.23
CA ALA A 57 -3.90 4.40 -3.94
C ALA A 57 -4.83 4.63 -2.73
N PRO A 58 -5.65 5.69 -2.64
CA PRO A 58 -6.58 5.89 -1.53
C PRO A 58 -7.66 4.80 -1.45
N VAL A 59 -8.17 4.36 -2.61
CA VAL A 59 -9.21 3.32 -2.69
C VAL A 59 -8.64 1.96 -2.33
N ILE A 60 -7.41 1.66 -2.77
CA ILE A 60 -6.71 0.43 -2.40
C ILE A 60 -6.43 0.45 -0.89
N PHE A 61 -5.94 1.56 -0.36
CA PHE A 61 -5.65 1.74 1.06
C PHE A 61 -6.89 1.48 1.92
N ASP A 62 -8.02 2.08 1.58
CA ASP A 62 -9.28 1.90 2.30
C ASP A 62 -9.70 0.42 2.37
N ARG A 63 -9.53 -0.32 1.26
CA ARG A 63 -9.86 -1.75 1.20
C ARG A 63 -8.93 -2.64 2.02
N VAL A 64 -7.65 -2.28 2.15
CA VAL A 64 -6.66 -3.10 2.86
C VAL A 64 -6.38 -2.63 4.29
N LEU A 65 -6.90 -1.48 4.72
CA LEU A 65 -6.57 -0.85 6.00
C LEU A 65 -6.68 -1.82 7.19
N LEU A 66 -7.81 -2.50 7.32
CA LEU A 66 -8.03 -3.44 8.43
C LEU A 66 -7.08 -4.64 8.35
N PHE A 67 -6.78 -5.09 7.14
CA PHE A 67 -5.86 -6.20 6.91
C PHE A 67 -4.42 -5.80 7.26
N THR A 68 -3.96 -4.61 6.86
CA THR A 68 -2.60 -4.16 7.15
C THR A 68 -2.39 -3.89 8.64
N ILE A 69 -3.42 -3.40 9.34
CA ILE A 69 -3.41 -3.27 10.80
C ILE A 69 -3.29 -4.66 11.45
N MET A 70 -4.14 -5.62 11.08
CA MET A 70 -4.10 -6.97 11.64
C MET A 70 -2.73 -7.64 11.44
N VAL A 71 -2.18 -7.57 10.22
CA VAL A 71 -0.86 -8.13 9.92
C VAL A 71 0.25 -7.44 10.70
N ALA A 72 0.18 -6.10 10.85
CA ALA A 72 1.14 -5.36 11.64
C ALA A 72 1.09 -5.73 13.12
N ILE A 73 -0.10 -5.97 13.68
CA ILE A 73 -0.25 -6.46 15.07
C ILE A 73 0.41 -7.83 15.23
N LEU A 74 0.22 -8.74 14.26
CA LEU A 74 0.82 -10.09 14.33
C LEU A 74 2.35 -10.09 14.17
N LEU A 75 2.90 -9.10 13.48
CA LEU A 75 4.34 -8.94 13.27
C LEU A 75 5.06 -8.21 14.42
N THR A 76 4.33 -7.47 15.25
CA THR A 76 4.87 -6.66 16.35
C THR A 76 4.99 -7.47 17.63
#